data_AF-A0A7J9ZIZ8-F1
#
_entry.id   AF-A0A7J9ZIZ8-F1
#
_cell.length_a   1.000
_cell.length_b   1.000
_cell.length_c   1.000
_cell.angle_alpha   90.00
_cell.angle_beta   90.00
_cell.angle_gamma   90.00
#
_symmetry.space_group_name_H-M   'P 1'
#
loop_
_entity.id
_entity.type
_entity.pdbx_description
1 polymer ?
#
loop_
_entity_poly.entity_id
_entity_poly.type
_entity_poly.pdbx_seq_one_letter_code
_entity_poly.pdbx_strand_id
1 'polypeptide(L)'
;MRKFVGMDPGAVRRLASALRDTGLLAAQLKPILAESIGFLSGELPFPSMDAAKQAGIVAGGEGKRLWEAWRRDPSGSNRLALTRWLRGLGATKTRDHAYASALLRTLGRENFIVLITERTTGGGGKPGLCKGELEGVRSELGPIAEALASAEAAGELPADIRDTVLNGLPDAGLSALLALADQPTTLLVPAARSLIPAGHGKDPNWNTHWMVSALARNRDAMREVVSNRHDLALLLHPQVTKHIGTPGFEAQLAKAIDGVTAPGMGRPEERQQIFINAMNLLGTDEYKQTLSAGSPLNAVLAKNSGQYFPQLAGIAAAAANEEDATFHPGAPWDLVSAQTARQFMARLAATATTLALATSLTACNGTPEAKATPTPRASTLAGATQVLSTDGQTIIRGIKLEPDKIDDRTSVDDTRGCPPGTARRRYTLTYEAMIRGDIRSDFAGAPPRDRGP
;
A
#
# COMPACT_ATOMS: atom_id res chain seq x y z
N MET A 1 -46.48 4.11 -58.21
CA MET A 1 -45.02 4.22 -58.39
C MET A 1 -44.34 4.39 -57.02
N ARG A 2 -43.78 3.32 -56.45
CA ARG A 2 -42.96 3.40 -55.21
C ARG A 2 -41.51 3.15 -55.62
N LYS A 3 -40.65 4.18 -55.47
CA LYS A 3 -39.21 4.08 -55.72
C LYS A 3 -38.57 3.27 -54.59
N PHE A 4 -37.88 2.18 -54.94
CA PHE A 4 -36.94 1.51 -54.03
C PHE A 4 -35.77 2.46 -53.77
N VAL A 5 -35.60 2.86 -52.51
CA VAL A 5 -34.43 3.62 -52.05
C VAL A 5 -33.29 2.62 -51.92
N GLY A 6 -32.33 2.66 -52.83
CA GLY A 6 -31.11 1.86 -52.74
C GLY A 6 -30.31 2.25 -51.51
N MET A 7 -29.90 1.26 -50.72
CA MET A 7 -28.93 1.47 -49.65
C MET A 7 -27.63 2.03 -50.25
N ASP A 8 -27.09 3.06 -49.62
CA ASP A 8 -25.78 3.64 -49.95
C ASP A 8 -24.72 2.52 -50.01
N PRO A 9 -24.05 2.31 -51.17
CA PRO A 9 -22.98 1.33 -51.31
C PRO A 9 -21.82 1.54 -50.32
N GLY A 10 -21.66 2.74 -49.77
CA GLY A 10 -20.72 3.03 -48.69
C GLY A 10 -21.15 2.45 -47.33
N ALA A 11 -22.45 2.51 -47.02
CA ALA A 11 -23.01 1.93 -45.79
C ALA A 11 -22.91 0.39 -45.77
N VAL A 12 -23.18 -0.27 -46.90
CA VAL A 12 -23.05 -1.74 -47.02
C VAL A 12 -21.60 -2.19 -46.84
N ARG A 13 -20.63 -1.43 -47.37
CA ARG A 13 -19.20 -1.73 -47.19
C ARG A 13 -18.72 -1.55 -45.74
N ARG A 14 -19.20 -0.51 -45.04
CA ARG A 14 -18.90 -0.31 -43.61
C ARG A 14 -19.48 -1.42 -42.74
N LEU A 15 -20.72 -1.83 -43.01
CA LEU A 15 -21.35 -2.95 -42.31
C LEU A 15 -20.61 -4.27 -42.56
N ALA A 16 -20.24 -4.55 -43.81
CA ALA A 16 -19.48 -5.75 -44.17
C ALA A 16 -18.07 -5.76 -43.56
N SER A 17 -17.42 -4.60 -43.42
CA SER A 17 -16.14 -4.48 -42.70
C SER A 17 -16.33 -4.74 -41.22
N ALA A 18 -17.30 -4.08 -40.58
CA ALA A 18 -17.57 -4.25 -39.15
C ALA A 18 -17.92 -5.70 -38.77
N LEU A 19 -18.68 -6.40 -39.63
CA LEU A 19 -19.00 -7.82 -39.47
C LEU A 19 -17.80 -8.74 -39.67
N ARG A 20 -16.88 -8.38 -40.57
CA ARG A 20 -15.62 -9.12 -40.79
C ARG A 20 -14.66 -8.93 -39.61
N ASP A 21 -14.59 -7.71 -39.07
CA ASP A 21 -13.75 -7.37 -37.92
C ASP A 21 -14.27 -8.05 -36.64
N THR A 22 -15.59 -8.14 -36.44
CA THR A 22 -16.18 -8.93 -35.34
C THR A 22 -15.96 -10.44 -35.51
N GLY A 23 -16.00 -10.96 -36.74
CA GLY A 23 -15.65 -12.36 -37.02
C GLY A 23 -14.20 -12.69 -36.72
N LEU A 24 -13.27 -11.78 -37.03
CA LEU A 24 -11.85 -11.90 -36.69
C LEU A 24 -11.62 -11.81 -35.17
N LEU A 25 -12.33 -10.91 -34.48
CA LEU A 25 -12.28 -10.80 -33.02
C LEU A 25 -12.81 -12.06 -32.33
N ALA A 26 -13.91 -12.64 -32.82
CA ALA A 26 -14.45 -13.90 -32.32
C ALA A 26 -13.48 -15.08 -32.57
N ALA A 27 -12.80 -15.11 -33.72
CA ALA A 27 -11.79 -16.13 -34.02
C ALA A 27 -10.52 -15.98 -33.17
N GLN A 28 -10.13 -14.76 -32.79
CA GLN A 28 -9.01 -14.49 -31.88
C GLN A 28 -9.37 -14.74 -30.42
N LEU A 29 -10.61 -14.49 -30.01
CA LEU A 29 -11.08 -14.77 -28.66
C LEU A 29 -11.32 -16.25 -28.41
N LYS A 30 -11.64 -17.05 -29.43
CA LYS A 30 -11.91 -18.48 -29.27
C LYS A 30 -10.75 -19.30 -28.68
N PRO A 31 -9.47 -19.15 -29.11
CA PRO A 31 -8.35 -19.81 -28.45
C PRO A 31 -8.10 -19.24 -27.05
N ILE A 32 -8.24 -17.93 -26.82
CA ILE A 32 -8.09 -17.31 -25.49
C ILE A 32 -9.16 -17.83 -24.52
N LEU A 33 -10.39 -18.00 -24.99
CA LEU A 33 -11.50 -18.60 -24.25
C LEU A 33 -11.23 -20.09 -24.00
N ALA A 34 -10.78 -20.84 -25.01
CA ALA A 34 -10.42 -22.24 -24.85
C ALA A 34 -9.24 -22.45 -23.88
N GLU A 35 -8.27 -21.54 -23.85
CA GLU A 35 -7.12 -21.54 -22.94
C GLU A 35 -7.55 -21.12 -21.52
N SER A 36 -8.49 -20.16 -21.40
CA SER A 36 -9.11 -19.79 -20.11
C SER A 36 -10.05 -20.87 -19.56
N ILE A 37 -10.73 -21.63 -20.43
CA ILE A 37 -11.56 -22.79 -20.07
C ILE A 37 -10.66 -23.98 -19.73
N GLY A 38 -9.52 -24.14 -20.41
CA GLY A 38 -8.46 -25.07 -20.03
C GLY A 38 -7.83 -24.77 -18.66
N PHE A 39 -7.82 -23.50 -18.24
CA PHE A 39 -7.46 -23.08 -16.88
C PHE A 39 -8.56 -23.34 -15.83
N LEU A 40 -9.80 -23.58 -16.27
CA LEU A 40 -10.95 -23.91 -15.40
C LEU A 40 -11.12 -25.43 -15.19
N SER A 41 -10.17 -26.26 -15.63
CA SER A 41 -10.11 -27.69 -15.28
C SER A 41 -9.63 -27.92 -13.84
N GLY A 42 -10.06 -27.07 -12.91
CA GLY A 42 -10.00 -27.39 -11.49
C GLY A 42 -10.98 -28.53 -11.24
N GLU A 43 -10.51 -29.61 -10.60
CA GLU A 43 -11.44 -30.60 -10.06
C GLU A 43 -12.41 -29.89 -9.12
N LEU A 44 -13.66 -29.76 -9.54
CA LEU A 44 -14.70 -29.26 -8.67
C LEU A 44 -14.83 -30.24 -7.50
N PRO A 45 -14.80 -29.77 -6.25
CA PRO A 45 -14.89 -30.64 -5.08
C PRO A 45 -16.22 -31.40 -5.01
N PHE A 46 -17.22 -30.94 -5.76
CA PHE A 46 -18.55 -31.51 -5.82
C PHE A 46 -19.04 -31.62 -7.27
N PRO A 47 -19.84 -32.65 -7.62
CA PRO A 47 -20.35 -32.85 -8.96
C PRO A 47 -21.48 -31.87 -9.35
N SER A 48 -22.04 -31.13 -8.39
CA SER A 48 -23.07 -30.12 -8.61
C SER A 48 -23.17 -29.15 -7.42
N MET A 49 -23.82 -28.01 -7.65
CA MET A 49 -24.11 -27.02 -6.61
C MET A 49 -25.00 -27.59 -5.48
N ASP A 50 -25.97 -28.44 -5.82
CA ASP A 50 -26.83 -29.10 -4.82
C ASP A 50 -26.04 -30.11 -3.98
N ALA A 51 -25.12 -30.85 -4.60
CA ALA A 51 -24.22 -31.74 -3.87
C ALA A 51 -23.29 -30.97 -2.92
N ALA A 52 -22.75 -29.83 -3.37
CA ALA A 52 -21.95 -28.93 -2.55
C ALA A 52 -22.74 -28.39 -1.35
N LYS A 53 -23.95 -27.87 -1.61
CA LYS A 53 -24.88 -27.38 -0.58
C LYS A 53 -25.21 -28.46 0.44
N GLN A 54 -25.57 -29.66 0.00
CA GLN A 54 -25.90 -30.77 0.89
C GLN A 54 -24.69 -31.20 1.73
N ALA A 55 -23.49 -31.25 1.13
CA ALA A 55 -22.27 -31.52 1.86
C ALA A 55 -21.97 -30.43 2.91
N GLY A 56 -22.24 -29.16 2.59
CA GLY A 56 -22.12 -28.04 3.52
C GLY A 56 -23.08 -28.16 4.71
N ILE A 57 -24.34 -28.53 4.45
CA ILE A 57 -25.34 -28.80 5.51
C ILE A 57 -24.85 -29.90 6.46
N VAL A 58 -24.40 -31.03 5.90
CA VAL A 58 -23.90 -32.16 6.70
C VAL A 58 -22.68 -31.74 7.53
N ALA A 59 -21.72 -31.03 6.93
CA ALA A 59 -20.53 -30.56 7.61
C ALA A 59 -20.84 -29.55 8.72
N GLY A 60 -21.76 -28.61 8.49
CA GLY A 60 -22.18 -27.63 9.50
C GLY A 60 -22.96 -28.26 10.65
N GLY A 61 -23.83 -29.24 10.35
CA GLY A 61 -24.55 -30.02 11.35
C GLY A 61 -23.60 -30.83 12.25
N GLU A 62 -22.58 -31.46 11.65
CA GLU A 62 -21.55 -32.17 12.41
C GLU A 62 -20.72 -31.23 13.28
N GLY A 63 -20.33 -30.06 12.74
CA GLY A 63 -19.62 -29.03 13.50
C GLY A 63 -20.40 -28.57 14.72
N LYS A 64 -21.69 -28.28 14.54
CA LYS A 64 -22.61 -27.93 15.64
C LYS A 64 -22.70 -29.05 16.67
N ARG A 65 -22.85 -30.31 16.26
CA ARG A 65 -22.92 -31.47 17.17
C ARG A 65 -21.64 -31.64 17.98
N LEU A 66 -20.48 -31.57 17.34
CA LEU A 66 -19.17 -31.69 17.98
C LEU A 66 -18.91 -30.54 18.95
N TRP A 67 -19.33 -29.33 18.57
CA TRP A 67 -19.29 -28.17 19.44
C TRP A 67 -20.14 -28.36 20.70
N GLU A 68 -21.40 -28.77 20.54
CA GLU A 68 -22.31 -29.02 21.66
C GLU A 68 -21.83 -30.17 22.55
N ALA A 69 -21.13 -31.17 22.01
CA ALA A 69 -20.49 -32.22 22.77
C ALA A 69 -19.33 -31.68 23.61
N TRP A 70 -18.44 -30.89 23.00
CA TRP A 70 -17.34 -30.25 23.72
C TRP A 70 -17.83 -29.26 24.79
N ARG A 71 -18.90 -28.51 24.53
CA ARG A 71 -19.49 -27.60 25.52
C ARG A 71 -20.06 -28.34 26.74
N ARG A 72 -20.62 -29.54 26.54
CA ARG A 72 -21.14 -30.39 27.62
C ARG A 72 -20.02 -31.10 28.38
N ASP A 73 -18.97 -31.50 27.67
CA ASP A 73 -17.79 -32.16 28.23
C ASP A 73 -16.52 -31.60 27.54
N PRO A 74 -15.80 -30.65 28.16
CA PRO A 74 -14.60 -30.03 27.58
C PRO A 74 -13.36 -30.94 27.66
N SER A 75 -13.55 -32.27 27.60
CA SER A 75 -12.46 -33.24 27.57
C SER A 75 -11.58 -33.08 26.33
N GLY A 76 -10.32 -33.52 26.46
CA GLY A 76 -9.36 -33.53 25.35
C GLY A 76 -9.83 -34.33 24.14
N SER A 77 -10.65 -35.38 24.36
CA SER A 77 -11.25 -36.18 23.29
C SER A 77 -12.22 -35.36 22.43
N ASN A 78 -13.16 -34.64 23.06
CA ASN A 78 -14.11 -33.79 22.35
C ASN A 78 -13.42 -32.60 21.67
N ARG A 79 -12.39 -32.01 22.31
CA ARG A 79 -11.57 -30.97 21.69
C ARG A 79 -10.84 -31.49 20.45
N LEU A 80 -10.27 -32.69 20.52
CA LEU A 80 -9.57 -33.32 19.40
C LEU A 80 -10.55 -33.67 18.25
N ALA A 81 -11.75 -34.14 18.56
CA ALA A 81 -12.79 -34.40 17.56
C ALA A 81 -13.17 -33.12 16.80
N LEU A 82 -13.41 -32.03 17.52
CA LEU A 82 -13.70 -30.72 16.92
C LEU A 82 -12.52 -30.19 16.07
N THR A 83 -11.29 -30.36 16.55
CA THR A 83 -10.06 -30.00 15.81
C THR A 83 -9.92 -30.80 14.51
N ARG A 84 -10.19 -32.11 14.56
CA ARG A 84 -10.17 -32.98 13.39
C ARG A 84 -11.25 -32.61 12.39
N TRP A 85 -12.45 -32.26 12.86
CA TRP A 85 -13.51 -31.77 11.98
C TRP A 85 -13.10 -30.47 11.27
N LEU A 86 -12.60 -29.47 12.00
CA LEU A 86 -12.14 -28.21 11.42
C LEU A 86 -11.09 -28.43 10.33
N ARG A 87 -10.05 -29.24 10.63
CA ARG A 87 -9.02 -29.61 9.66
C ARG A 87 -9.57 -30.40 8.47
N GLY A 88 -10.59 -31.23 8.72
CA GLY A 88 -11.25 -32.07 7.72
C GLY A 88 -12.20 -31.33 6.76
N LEU A 89 -12.58 -30.08 7.08
CA LEU A 89 -13.34 -29.24 6.14
C LEU A 89 -12.54 -29.03 4.85
N GLY A 90 -11.24 -28.73 4.97
CA GLY A 90 -10.31 -28.59 3.86
C GLY A 90 -10.56 -27.37 2.97
N ALA A 91 -9.48 -26.68 2.55
CA ALA A 91 -9.57 -25.46 1.74
C ALA A 91 -10.29 -25.68 0.39
N THR A 92 -10.16 -26.86 -0.22
CA THR A 92 -10.78 -27.15 -1.52
C THR A 92 -12.30 -27.10 -1.46
N LYS A 93 -12.91 -27.64 -0.41
CA LYS A 93 -14.38 -27.63 -0.27
C LYS A 93 -14.90 -26.27 0.13
N THR A 94 -14.20 -25.58 1.04
CA THR A 94 -14.61 -24.26 1.55
C THR A 94 -14.49 -23.14 0.53
N ARG A 95 -13.81 -23.36 -0.60
CA ARG A 95 -13.79 -22.48 -1.77
C ARG A 95 -15.05 -22.53 -2.62
N ASP A 96 -15.82 -23.62 -2.53
CA ASP A 96 -17.12 -23.72 -3.18
C ASP A 96 -18.13 -22.88 -2.39
N HIS A 97 -18.69 -21.84 -3.02
CA HIS A 97 -19.57 -20.89 -2.34
C HIS A 97 -20.87 -21.54 -1.83
N ALA A 98 -21.42 -22.52 -2.54
CA ALA A 98 -22.65 -23.21 -2.13
C ALA A 98 -22.41 -24.11 -0.92
N TYR A 99 -21.28 -24.83 -0.89
CA TYR A 99 -20.82 -25.54 0.31
C TYR A 99 -20.59 -24.58 1.47
N ALA A 100 -19.84 -23.49 1.24
CA ALA A 100 -19.46 -22.53 2.26
C ALA A 100 -20.67 -21.82 2.91
N SER A 101 -21.61 -21.32 2.09
CA SER A 101 -22.83 -20.68 2.57
C SER A 101 -23.67 -21.65 3.41
N ALA A 102 -23.86 -22.88 2.93
CA ALA A 102 -24.63 -23.90 3.62
C ALA A 102 -23.97 -24.36 4.94
N LEU A 103 -22.64 -24.51 4.94
CA LEU A 103 -21.83 -24.80 6.12
C LEU A 103 -22.03 -23.73 7.19
N LEU A 104 -21.82 -22.46 6.84
CA LEU A 104 -21.91 -21.34 7.79
C LEU A 104 -23.34 -21.15 8.31
N ARG A 105 -24.35 -21.28 7.44
CA ARG A 105 -25.76 -21.20 7.83
C ARG A 105 -26.15 -22.30 8.81
N THR A 106 -25.68 -23.52 8.57
CA THR A 106 -26.04 -24.68 9.42
C THR A 106 -25.26 -24.68 10.73
N LEU A 107 -23.99 -24.25 10.71
CA LEU A 107 -23.21 -24.02 11.92
C LEU A 107 -23.91 -23.00 12.83
N GLY A 108 -24.40 -21.91 12.23
CA GLY A 108 -25.16 -20.86 12.89
C GLY A 108 -24.29 -19.87 13.69
N ARG A 109 -24.85 -18.68 13.92
CA ARG A 109 -24.18 -17.55 14.59
C ARG A 109 -23.50 -17.89 15.90
N GLU A 110 -24.21 -18.50 16.84
CA GLU A 110 -23.68 -18.75 18.19
C GLU A 110 -22.43 -19.64 18.16
N ASN A 111 -22.48 -20.73 17.40
CA ASN A 111 -21.35 -21.66 17.30
C ASN A 111 -20.18 -21.02 16.55
N PHE A 112 -20.46 -20.21 15.53
CA PHE A 112 -19.44 -19.45 14.81
C PHE A 112 -18.67 -18.50 15.74
N ILE A 113 -19.37 -17.67 16.53
CA ILE A 113 -18.72 -16.70 17.45
C ILE A 113 -17.81 -17.41 18.43
N VAL A 114 -18.34 -18.44 19.11
CA VAL A 114 -17.59 -19.06 20.20
C VAL A 114 -16.42 -19.87 19.64
N LEU A 115 -16.59 -20.51 18.47
CA LEU A 115 -15.48 -21.19 17.79
C LEU A 115 -14.34 -20.25 17.45
N ILE A 116 -14.62 -19.06 16.92
CA ILE A 116 -13.55 -18.07 16.63
C ILE A 116 -12.95 -17.54 17.93
N THR A 117 -13.78 -17.17 18.90
CA THR A 117 -13.35 -16.58 20.16
C THR A 117 -12.41 -17.51 20.92
N GLU A 118 -12.80 -18.77 21.14
CA GLU A 118 -11.99 -19.75 21.88
C GLU A 118 -10.61 -20.03 21.26
N ARG A 119 -10.46 -19.83 19.94
CA ARG A 119 -9.19 -20.05 19.23
C ARG A 119 -8.33 -18.79 19.22
N THR A 120 -8.92 -17.63 19.49
CA THR A 120 -8.24 -16.33 19.37
C THR A 120 -8.01 -15.64 20.72
N THR A 121 -8.67 -16.08 21.79
CA THR A 121 -8.50 -15.54 23.16
C THR A 121 -7.21 -15.98 23.88
N GLY A 122 -6.44 -16.91 23.32
CA GLY A 122 -5.21 -17.44 23.94
C GLY A 122 -4.00 -16.49 24.00
N GLY A 123 -4.07 -15.29 23.40
CA GLY A 123 -2.93 -14.39 23.17
C GLY A 123 -2.33 -13.67 24.40
N GLY A 124 -2.58 -14.15 25.62
CA GLY A 124 -1.91 -13.65 26.84
C GLY A 124 -2.11 -12.16 27.13
N GLY A 125 -3.28 -11.60 26.77
CA GLY A 125 -3.62 -10.18 26.97
C GLY A 125 -3.09 -9.22 25.90
N LYS A 126 -2.40 -9.71 24.86
CA LYS A 126 -1.94 -8.87 23.74
C LYS A 126 -3.07 -8.66 22.72
N PRO A 127 -3.15 -7.50 22.05
CA PRO A 127 -4.12 -7.27 20.98
C PRO A 127 -3.82 -8.13 19.74
N GLY A 128 -4.51 -9.26 19.61
CA GLY A 128 -4.41 -10.16 18.47
C GLY A 128 -3.35 -11.26 18.60
N LEU A 129 -3.43 -12.23 17.68
CA LEU A 129 -2.51 -13.38 17.65
C LEU A 129 -1.17 -12.99 17.05
N CYS A 130 -0.06 -13.30 17.71
CA CYS A 130 1.25 -13.17 17.08
C CYS A 130 1.43 -14.19 15.95
N LYS A 131 2.47 -14.02 15.11
CA LYS A 131 2.72 -14.90 13.96
C LYS A 131 2.70 -16.39 14.32
N GLY A 132 3.36 -16.80 15.41
CA GLY A 132 3.40 -18.21 15.83
C GLY A 132 2.03 -18.75 16.24
N GLU A 133 1.23 -17.94 16.94
CA GLU A 133 -0.13 -18.31 17.36
C GLU A 133 -1.08 -18.37 16.16
N LEU A 134 -0.98 -17.42 15.23
CA LEU A 134 -1.76 -17.41 14.00
C LEU A 134 -1.49 -18.67 13.17
N GLU A 135 -0.22 -19.07 13.03
CA GLU A 135 0.15 -20.32 12.36
C GLU A 135 -0.38 -21.56 13.10
N GLY A 136 -0.41 -21.54 14.44
CA GLY A 136 -1.01 -22.59 15.25
C GLY A 136 -2.50 -22.79 14.95
N VAL A 137 -3.25 -21.69 14.82
CA VAL A 137 -4.69 -21.74 14.53
C VAL A 137 -5.02 -21.86 13.05
N ARG A 138 -4.05 -21.67 12.13
CA ARG A 138 -4.29 -21.70 10.68
C ARG A 138 -4.94 -22.99 10.21
N SER A 139 -4.49 -24.14 10.73
CA SER A 139 -5.06 -25.44 10.35
C SER A 139 -6.51 -25.62 10.82
N GLU A 140 -6.92 -24.89 11.85
CA GLU A 140 -8.25 -24.99 12.47
C GLU A 140 -9.21 -23.93 11.91
N LEU A 141 -8.78 -22.68 11.86
CA LEU A 141 -9.62 -21.55 11.44
C LEU A 141 -9.50 -21.22 9.96
N GLY A 142 -8.44 -21.65 9.28
CA GLY A 142 -8.22 -21.38 7.85
C GLY A 142 -9.41 -21.80 6.97
N PRO A 143 -9.95 -23.02 7.10
CA PRO A 143 -11.12 -23.45 6.33
C PRO A 143 -12.37 -22.60 6.62
N ILE A 144 -12.56 -22.14 7.85
CA ILE A 144 -13.69 -21.26 8.21
C ILE A 144 -13.51 -19.85 7.61
N ALA A 145 -12.30 -19.30 7.67
CA ALA A 145 -11.97 -18.02 7.03
C ALA A 145 -12.16 -18.07 5.51
N GLU A 146 -11.80 -19.20 4.88
CA GLU A 146 -12.00 -19.44 3.45
C GLU A 146 -13.48 -19.58 3.09
N ALA A 147 -14.26 -20.28 3.92
CA ALA A 147 -15.71 -20.39 3.73
C ALA A 147 -16.38 -19.01 3.82
N LEU A 148 -15.94 -18.17 4.77
CA LEU A 148 -16.42 -16.80 4.91
C LEU A 148 -16.13 -15.98 3.64
N ALA A 149 -14.88 -16.01 3.18
CA ALA A 149 -14.45 -15.30 1.98
C ALA A 149 -15.25 -15.73 0.74
N SER A 150 -15.42 -17.04 0.57
CA SER A 150 -16.09 -17.63 -0.60
C SER A 150 -17.59 -17.34 -0.61
N ALA A 151 -18.26 -17.45 0.55
CA ALA A 151 -19.68 -17.13 0.66
C ALA A 151 -19.94 -15.62 0.46
N GLU A 152 -19.10 -14.74 1.00
CA GLU A 152 -19.23 -13.28 0.81
C GLU A 152 -18.95 -12.87 -0.64
N ALA A 153 -17.91 -13.43 -1.27
CA ALA A 153 -17.59 -13.12 -2.67
C ALA A 153 -18.72 -13.48 -3.63
N ALA A 154 -19.51 -14.52 -3.31
CA ALA A 154 -20.70 -14.91 -4.06
C ALA A 154 -21.97 -14.13 -3.66
N GLY A 155 -21.92 -13.28 -2.63
CA GLY A 155 -23.11 -12.61 -2.09
C GLY A 155 -24.08 -13.54 -1.36
N GLU A 156 -23.61 -14.72 -0.93
CA GLU A 156 -24.39 -15.77 -0.29
C GLU A 156 -24.06 -15.95 1.20
N LEU A 157 -23.23 -15.07 1.77
CA LEU A 157 -22.92 -15.09 3.20
C LEU A 157 -24.20 -14.87 4.02
N PRO A 158 -24.55 -15.76 4.98
CA PRO A 158 -25.69 -15.55 5.84
C PRO A 158 -25.60 -14.21 6.59
N ALA A 159 -26.68 -13.42 6.56
CA ALA A 159 -26.68 -12.05 7.06
C ALA A 159 -26.34 -11.94 8.56
N ASP A 160 -26.77 -12.92 9.35
CA ASP A 160 -26.45 -13.03 10.78
C ASP A 160 -24.97 -13.34 11.04
N ILE A 161 -24.34 -14.13 10.17
CA ILE A 161 -22.89 -14.38 10.21
C ILE A 161 -22.12 -13.12 9.77
N ARG A 162 -22.57 -12.43 8.71
CA ARG A 162 -21.95 -11.18 8.24
C ARG A 162 -21.99 -10.10 9.31
N ASP A 163 -23.15 -9.87 9.92
CA ASP A 163 -23.33 -8.94 11.04
C ASP A 163 -22.44 -9.31 12.22
N THR A 164 -22.36 -10.60 12.54
CA THR A 164 -21.49 -11.11 13.59
C THR A 164 -20.01 -10.84 13.32
N VAL A 165 -19.53 -11.05 12.09
CA VAL A 165 -18.14 -10.77 11.75
C VAL A 165 -17.81 -9.29 11.92
N LEU A 166 -18.71 -8.40 11.51
CA LEU A 166 -18.47 -6.96 11.53
C LEU A 166 -18.69 -6.34 12.91
N ASN A 167 -19.63 -6.86 13.70
CA ASN A 167 -20.12 -6.19 14.91
C ASN A 167 -20.08 -7.07 16.18
N GLY A 168 -19.88 -8.39 16.05
CA GLY A 168 -20.02 -9.35 17.17
C GLY A 168 -18.75 -10.11 17.54
N LEU A 169 -17.73 -10.13 16.69
CA LEU A 169 -16.47 -10.80 16.98
C LEU A 169 -15.52 -9.88 17.78
N PRO A 170 -14.73 -10.43 18.71
CA PRO A 170 -13.58 -9.73 19.25
C PRO A 170 -12.57 -9.39 18.13
N ASP A 171 -11.85 -8.27 18.26
CA ASP A 171 -10.85 -7.82 17.28
C ASP A 171 -9.81 -8.88 16.93
N ALA A 172 -9.40 -9.71 17.91
CA ALA A 172 -8.48 -10.83 17.70
C ALA A 172 -9.07 -11.91 16.77
N GLY A 173 -10.37 -12.18 16.91
CA GLY A 173 -11.09 -13.10 16.04
C GLY A 173 -11.23 -12.55 14.63
N LEU A 174 -11.65 -11.28 14.52
CA LEU A 174 -11.80 -10.60 13.24
C LEU A 174 -10.47 -10.52 12.48
N SER A 175 -9.41 -10.03 13.12
CA SER A 175 -8.10 -9.89 12.50
C SER A 175 -7.49 -11.23 12.09
N ALA A 176 -7.71 -12.31 12.87
CA ALA A 176 -7.29 -13.65 12.49
C ALA A 176 -8.03 -14.13 11.23
N LEU A 177 -9.35 -13.94 11.12
CA LEU A 177 -10.10 -14.29 9.90
C LEU A 177 -9.59 -13.54 8.66
N LEU A 178 -9.28 -12.24 8.81
CA LEU A 178 -8.67 -11.45 7.74
C LEU A 178 -7.26 -11.93 7.36
N ALA A 179 -6.50 -12.44 8.33
CA ALA A 179 -5.13 -12.93 8.10
C ALA A 179 -5.09 -14.30 7.42
N LEU A 180 -6.12 -15.13 7.65
CA LEU A 180 -6.13 -16.54 7.28
C LEU A 180 -6.62 -16.82 5.86
N ALA A 181 -7.44 -15.93 5.28
CA ALA A 181 -7.94 -16.03 3.92
C ALA A 181 -8.00 -14.66 3.23
N ASP A 182 -8.07 -14.67 1.90
CA ASP A 182 -8.17 -13.44 1.10
C ASP A 182 -9.63 -12.99 1.04
N GLN A 183 -9.97 -12.05 1.91
CA GLN A 183 -11.34 -11.56 2.06
C GLN A 183 -11.73 -10.60 0.91
N PRO A 184 -12.97 -10.69 0.41
CA PRO A 184 -13.46 -9.79 -0.61
C PRO A 184 -13.59 -8.36 -0.07
N THR A 185 -13.50 -7.38 -0.97
CA THR A 185 -13.52 -5.94 -0.63
C THR A 185 -14.74 -5.54 0.18
N THR A 186 -15.91 -6.13 -0.12
CA THR A 186 -17.21 -5.83 0.54
C THR A 186 -17.25 -6.18 2.03
N LEU A 187 -16.35 -7.05 2.49
CA LEU A 187 -16.19 -7.42 3.90
C LEU A 187 -14.89 -6.87 4.48
N LEU A 188 -13.80 -6.88 3.71
CA LEU A 188 -12.50 -6.44 4.17
C LEU A 188 -12.46 -4.95 4.50
N VAL A 189 -13.10 -4.08 3.71
CA VAL A 189 -13.12 -2.63 3.99
C VAL A 189 -13.85 -2.30 5.31
N PRO A 190 -15.11 -2.73 5.53
CA PRO A 190 -15.77 -2.47 6.80
C PRO A 190 -15.07 -3.14 7.99
N ALA A 191 -14.54 -4.35 7.83
CA ALA A 191 -13.76 -5.02 8.87
C ALA A 191 -12.43 -4.31 9.16
N ALA A 192 -11.77 -3.73 8.15
CA ALA A 192 -10.59 -2.91 8.37
C ALA A 192 -10.97 -1.66 9.17
N ARG A 193 -12.04 -0.96 8.80
CA ARG A 193 -12.49 0.24 9.53
C ARG A 193 -12.82 -0.02 11.00
N SER A 194 -13.32 -1.20 11.36
CA SER A 194 -13.54 -1.58 12.75
C SER A 194 -12.25 -1.93 13.51
N LEU A 195 -11.20 -2.37 12.80
CA LEU A 195 -9.90 -2.74 13.37
C LEU A 195 -8.84 -1.63 13.34
N ILE A 196 -9.08 -0.55 12.58
CA ILE A 196 -8.22 0.64 12.60
C ILE A 196 -8.30 1.20 14.04
N PRO A 197 -7.20 1.17 14.79
CA PRO A 197 -7.26 1.48 16.21
C PRO A 197 -7.64 2.96 16.41
N ALA A 198 -8.64 3.20 17.25
CA ALA A 198 -8.97 4.54 17.73
C ALA A 198 -8.03 5.01 18.87
N GLY A 199 -7.05 4.20 19.28
CA GLY A 199 -6.27 4.48 20.49
C GLY A 199 -5.05 3.60 20.76
N HIS A 200 -4.31 4.02 21.78
CA HIS A 200 -2.91 3.70 22.08
C HIS A 200 -2.71 2.37 22.83
N GLY A 201 -1.57 1.73 22.58
CA GLY A 201 -1.01 0.70 23.45
C GLY A 201 0.51 0.66 23.29
N LYS A 202 1.24 0.46 24.39
CA LYS A 202 2.69 0.19 24.31
C LYS A 202 2.97 -1.26 23.86
N ASP A 203 1.95 -2.11 23.95
CA ASP A 203 2.04 -3.52 23.60
C ASP A 203 1.89 -3.74 22.09
N PRO A 204 2.55 -4.77 21.53
CA PRO A 204 2.40 -5.15 20.12
C PRO A 204 0.94 -5.36 19.74
N ASN A 205 0.42 -4.54 18.83
CA ASN A 205 -0.92 -4.72 18.26
C ASN A 205 -0.84 -5.53 16.96
N TRP A 206 -1.11 -6.83 17.08
CA TRP A 206 -1.17 -7.76 15.97
C TRP A 206 -2.47 -7.66 15.18
N ASN A 207 -3.57 -7.18 15.77
CA ASN A 207 -4.83 -6.96 15.05
C ASN A 207 -4.63 -6.03 13.86
N THR A 208 -4.02 -4.87 14.11
CA THR A 208 -3.74 -3.88 13.05
C THR A 208 -2.72 -4.40 12.05
N HIS A 209 -1.71 -5.14 12.49
CA HIS A 209 -0.72 -5.76 11.60
C HIS A 209 -1.38 -6.72 10.60
N TRP A 210 -2.28 -7.58 11.08
CA TRP A 210 -2.98 -8.53 10.23
C TRP A 210 -4.00 -7.87 9.32
N MET A 211 -4.70 -6.85 9.80
CA MET A 211 -5.56 -6.02 8.98
C MET A 211 -4.78 -5.39 7.81
N VAL A 212 -3.67 -4.71 8.07
CA VAL A 212 -2.83 -4.11 7.01
C VAL A 212 -2.28 -5.19 6.07
N SER A 213 -1.92 -6.36 6.61
CA SER A 213 -1.48 -7.48 5.80
C SER A 213 -2.58 -8.01 4.87
N ALA A 214 -3.84 -8.05 5.32
CA ALA A 214 -4.98 -8.41 4.50
C ALA A 214 -5.26 -7.36 3.41
N LEU A 215 -5.25 -6.06 3.77
CA LEU A 215 -5.37 -4.95 2.81
C LEU A 215 -4.25 -5.01 1.76
N ALA A 216 -3.02 -5.34 2.15
CA ALA A 216 -1.90 -5.46 1.20
C ALA A 216 -2.11 -6.55 0.13
N ARG A 217 -2.89 -7.60 0.44
CA ARG A 217 -3.23 -8.68 -0.50
C ARG A 217 -4.42 -8.32 -1.39
N ASN A 218 -5.32 -7.44 -0.93
CA ASN A 218 -6.46 -6.92 -1.70
C ASN A 218 -6.29 -5.42 -1.99
N ARG A 219 -5.72 -5.11 -3.15
CA ARG A 219 -5.36 -3.73 -3.55
C ARG A 219 -6.57 -2.80 -3.68
N ASP A 220 -7.73 -3.32 -4.07
CA ASP A 220 -8.93 -2.49 -4.22
C ASP A 220 -9.49 -2.09 -2.86
N ALA A 221 -9.52 -3.02 -1.89
CA ALA A 221 -9.84 -2.69 -0.51
C ALA A 221 -8.84 -1.70 0.11
N MET A 222 -7.54 -1.91 -0.11
CA MET A 222 -6.52 -0.96 0.35
C MET A 222 -6.76 0.42 -0.26
N ARG A 223 -7.01 0.50 -1.57
CA ARG A 223 -7.29 1.77 -2.26
C ARG A 223 -8.51 2.48 -1.68
N GLU A 224 -9.59 1.76 -1.43
CA GLU A 224 -10.80 2.32 -0.84
C GLU A 224 -10.54 2.89 0.56
N VAL A 225 -9.82 2.14 1.41
CA VAL A 225 -9.44 2.59 2.75
C VAL A 225 -8.56 3.84 2.68
N VAL A 226 -7.47 3.84 1.90
CA VAL A 226 -6.56 5.00 1.86
C VAL A 226 -7.07 6.21 1.07
N SER A 227 -8.10 6.03 0.25
CA SER A 227 -8.77 7.16 -0.41
C SER A 227 -9.64 7.95 0.57
N ASN A 228 -10.08 7.33 1.68
CA ASN A 228 -10.72 8.04 2.76
C ASN A 228 -9.65 8.72 3.65
N ARG A 229 -9.70 10.06 3.72
CA ARG A 229 -8.72 10.85 4.49
C ARG A 229 -8.73 10.50 5.98
N HIS A 230 -9.88 10.19 6.57
CA HIS A 230 -9.98 9.83 7.98
C HIS A 230 -9.31 8.48 8.27
N ASP A 231 -9.63 7.47 7.48
CA ASP A 231 -9.03 6.13 7.62
C ASP A 231 -7.50 6.18 7.41
N LEU A 232 -7.05 6.93 6.40
CA LEU A 232 -5.62 7.15 6.15
C LEU A 232 -4.93 7.89 7.29
N ALA A 233 -5.59 8.88 7.91
CA ALA A 233 -5.08 9.61 9.06
C ALA A 233 -4.78 8.65 10.22
N LEU A 234 -5.74 7.78 10.54
CA LEU A 234 -5.57 6.79 11.60
C LEU A 234 -4.42 5.80 11.29
N LEU A 235 -4.30 5.34 10.04
CA LEU A 235 -3.22 4.43 9.62
C LEU A 235 -1.82 5.09 9.67
N LEU A 236 -1.71 6.36 9.28
CA LEU A 236 -0.46 7.11 9.24
C LEU A 236 -0.10 7.76 10.58
N HIS A 237 -0.98 7.69 11.57
CA HIS A 237 -0.75 8.34 12.85
C HIS A 237 0.54 7.79 13.50
N PRO A 238 1.42 8.65 14.05
CA PRO A 238 2.70 8.20 14.61
C PRO A 238 2.58 7.08 15.65
N GLN A 239 1.48 7.07 16.40
CA GLN A 239 1.21 6.03 17.40
C GLN A 239 1.00 4.66 16.77
N VAL A 240 0.46 4.61 15.56
CA VAL A 240 0.27 3.38 14.78
C VAL A 240 1.55 3.04 14.01
N THR A 241 2.22 4.01 13.39
CA THR A 241 3.38 3.70 12.56
C THR A 241 4.67 3.45 13.36
N LYS A 242 4.85 4.12 14.50
CA LYS A 242 6.08 4.07 15.32
C LYS A 242 5.91 3.37 16.66
N HIS A 243 4.72 3.41 17.26
CA HIS A 243 4.52 2.95 18.64
C HIS A 243 3.63 1.73 18.78
N ILE A 244 3.23 1.10 17.67
CA ILE A 244 2.38 -0.10 17.68
C ILE A 244 3.03 -1.34 18.28
N GLY A 245 4.34 -1.30 18.56
CA GLY A 245 5.09 -2.39 19.19
C GLY A 245 5.29 -3.64 18.30
N THR A 246 4.61 -3.74 17.16
CA THR A 246 4.69 -4.91 16.27
C THR A 246 5.86 -4.82 15.29
N PRO A 247 6.84 -5.75 15.34
CA PRO A 247 7.99 -5.73 14.44
C PRO A 247 7.60 -5.74 12.97
N GLY A 248 8.23 -4.87 12.17
CA GLY A 248 8.03 -4.82 10.72
C GLY A 248 6.71 -4.19 10.24
N PHE A 249 5.86 -3.70 11.15
CA PHE A 249 4.58 -3.09 10.78
C PHE A 249 4.73 -1.91 9.80
N GLU A 250 5.61 -0.95 10.10
CA GLU A 250 5.81 0.24 9.25
C GLU A 250 6.23 -0.14 7.81
N ALA A 251 7.11 -1.13 7.66
CA ALA A 251 7.54 -1.63 6.36
C ALA A 251 6.39 -2.32 5.60
N GLN A 252 5.54 -3.07 6.31
CA GLN A 252 4.35 -3.69 5.73
C GLN A 252 3.34 -2.65 5.25
N LEU A 253 3.07 -1.61 6.06
CA LEU A 253 2.19 -0.51 5.68
C LEU A 253 2.76 0.26 4.48
N ALA A 254 4.06 0.54 4.48
CA ALA A 254 4.73 1.18 3.34
C ALA A 254 4.58 0.36 2.06
N LYS A 255 4.79 -0.96 2.12
CA LYS A 255 4.58 -1.85 0.97
C LYS A 255 3.13 -1.83 0.48
N ALA A 256 2.15 -1.81 1.40
CA ALA A 256 0.74 -1.74 1.06
C ALA A 256 0.40 -0.41 0.35
N ILE A 257 0.93 0.72 0.84
CA ILE A 257 0.76 2.04 0.24
C ILE A 257 1.45 2.11 -1.13
N ASP A 258 2.65 1.54 -1.29
CA ASP A 258 3.34 1.45 -2.58
C ASP A 258 2.47 0.71 -3.61
N GLY A 259 1.84 -0.39 -3.20
CA GLY A 259 0.95 -1.19 -4.02
C GLY A 259 -0.30 -0.47 -4.55
N VAL A 260 -0.65 0.69 -4.01
CA VAL A 260 -1.80 1.50 -4.47
C VAL A 260 -1.42 2.91 -4.94
N THR A 261 -0.17 3.35 -4.76
CA THR A 261 0.31 4.68 -5.16
C THR A 261 1.36 4.65 -6.27
N ALA A 262 1.98 3.50 -6.54
CA ALA A 262 2.99 3.38 -7.59
C ALA A 262 2.39 3.65 -8.98
N PRO A 263 3.19 4.19 -9.93
CA PRO A 263 2.76 4.36 -11.32
C PRO A 263 2.22 3.05 -11.92
N GLY A 264 1.11 3.13 -12.64
CA GLY A 264 0.45 1.98 -13.26
C GLY A 264 -0.51 1.21 -12.34
N MET A 265 -0.62 1.57 -11.05
CA MET A 265 -1.54 0.90 -10.11
C MET A 265 -2.90 1.62 -10.07
N GLY A 266 -3.97 0.98 -10.53
CA GLY A 266 -5.32 1.58 -10.52
C GLY A 266 -5.46 2.82 -11.43
N ARG A 267 -6.49 3.65 -11.18
CA ARG A 267 -6.73 4.86 -11.98
C ARG A 267 -5.79 5.99 -11.56
N PRO A 268 -5.26 6.81 -12.51
CA PRO A 268 -4.39 7.93 -12.19
C PRO A 268 -5.01 8.92 -11.18
N GLU A 269 -6.30 9.24 -11.33
CA GLU A 269 -7.00 10.17 -10.44
C GLU A 269 -7.07 9.65 -8.99
N GLU A 270 -7.33 8.34 -8.82
CA GLU A 270 -7.39 7.71 -7.51
C GLU A 270 -6.01 7.73 -6.83
N ARG A 271 -4.93 7.40 -7.57
CA ARG A 271 -3.56 7.50 -7.04
C ARG A 271 -3.21 8.92 -6.61
N GLN A 272 -3.59 9.89 -7.43
CA GLN A 272 -3.35 11.31 -7.16
C GLN A 272 -4.10 11.75 -5.89
N GLN A 273 -5.35 11.34 -5.74
CA GLN A 273 -6.15 11.64 -4.55
C GLN A 273 -5.54 11.03 -3.28
N ILE A 274 -5.12 9.76 -3.32
CA ILE A 274 -4.44 9.09 -2.20
C ILE A 274 -3.17 9.85 -1.84
N PHE A 275 -2.39 10.26 -2.84
CA PHE A 275 -1.16 11.01 -2.63
C PHE A 275 -1.42 12.38 -1.99
N ILE A 276 -2.42 13.12 -2.47
CA ILE A 276 -2.84 14.41 -1.90
C ILE A 276 -3.32 14.23 -0.46
N ASN A 277 -4.12 13.21 -0.17
CA ASN A 277 -4.56 12.90 1.19
C ASN A 277 -3.37 12.62 2.12
N ALA A 278 -2.45 11.75 1.70
CA ALA A 278 -1.25 11.43 2.46
C ALA A 278 -0.41 12.68 2.71
N MET A 279 -0.22 13.51 1.70
CA MET A 279 0.55 14.73 1.81
C MET A 279 -0.09 15.77 2.74
N ASN A 280 -1.41 15.94 2.67
CA ASN A 280 -2.16 16.83 3.56
C ASN A 280 -2.10 16.41 5.03
N LEU A 281 -2.00 15.11 5.30
CA LEU A 281 -1.79 14.59 6.65
C LEU A 281 -0.33 14.75 7.09
N LEU A 282 0.59 14.29 6.26
CA LEU A 282 2.02 14.23 6.55
C LEU A 282 2.71 15.59 6.44
N GLY A 283 2.03 16.62 5.97
CA GLY A 283 2.47 18.01 6.00
C GLY A 283 2.01 18.77 7.24
N THR A 284 1.37 18.12 8.22
CA THR A 284 1.01 18.75 9.50
C THR A 284 2.03 18.41 10.59
N ASP A 285 1.94 19.14 11.71
CA ASP A 285 2.83 18.97 12.86
C ASP A 285 2.58 17.65 13.60
N GLU A 286 1.33 17.20 13.65
CA GLU A 286 0.90 15.96 14.29
C GLU A 286 1.61 14.73 13.70
N TYR A 287 1.83 14.71 12.38
CA TYR A 287 2.41 13.56 11.67
C TYR A 287 3.93 13.72 11.42
N LYS A 288 4.59 14.69 12.06
CA LYS A 288 6.05 14.94 11.92
C LYS A 288 6.89 13.68 12.13
N GLN A 289 6.49 12.85 13.09
CA GLN A 289 7.26 11.65 13.46
C GLN A 289 7.03 10.47 12.51
N THR A 290 5.94 10.47 11.74
CA THR A 290 5.62 9.39 10.78
C THR A 290 6.70 9.30 9.70
N LEU A 291 7.18 10.44 9.20
CA LEU A 291 8.18 10.55 8.15
C LEU A 291 9.61 10.79 8.66
N SER A 292 9.99 10.20 9.80
CA SER A 292 11.37 10.30 10.30
C SER A 292 12.39 9.79 9.26
N ALA A 293 13.63 10.28 9.34
CA ALA A 293 14.72 9.74 8.52
C ALA A 293 14.82 8.21 8.69
N GLY A 294 14.94 7.48 7.57
CA GLY A 294 14.96 6.01 7.55
C GLY A 294 13.60 5.32 7.64
N SER A 295 12.49 6.07 7.70
CA SER A 295 11.13 5.50 7.62
C SER A 295 10.88 4.83 6.26
N PRO A 296 10.43 3.55 6.23
CA PRO A 296 9.97 2.89 5.00
C PRO A 296 8.82 3.64 4.30
N LEU A 297 7.93 4.26 5.08
CA LEU A 297 6.83 5.07 4.53
C LEU A 297 7.36 6.27 3.77
N ASN A 298 8.35 6.96 4.34
CA ASN A 298 8.98 8.10 3.69
C ASN A 298 9.69 7.69 2.39
N ALA A 299 10.39 6.55 2.37
CA ALA A 299 11.02 6.03 1.15
C ALA A 299 10.01 5.73 0.03
N VAL A 300 8.88 5.09 0.35
CA VAL A 300 7.82 4.79 -0.62
C VAL A 300 7.15 6.06 -1.15
N LEU A 301 6.85 7.02 -0.27
CA LEU A 301 6.23 8.28 -0.68
C LEU A 301 7.19 9.12 -1.53
N ALA A 302 8.48 9.17 -1.18
CA ALA A 302 9.51 9.83 -1.98
C ALA A 302 9.58 9.20 -3.38
N LYS A 303 9.68 7.87 -3.46
CA LYS A 303 9.69 7.11 -4.72
C LYS A 303 8.48 7.45 -5.61
N ASN A 304 7.28 7.47 -5.02
CA ASN A 304 6.04 7.66 -5.78
C ASN A 304 5.69 9.14 -6.05
N SER A 305 6.38 10.08 -5.37
CA SER A 305 6.21 11.53 -5.56
C SER A 305 6.79 12.06 -6.88
N GLY A 306 7.71 11.34 -7.52
CA GLY A 306 8.41 11.83 -8.72
C GLY A 306 7.46 12.24 -9.86
N GLN A 307 6.33 11.55 -10.02
CA GLN A 307 5.32 11.87 -11.04
C GLN A 307 4.50 13.14 -10.73
N TYR A 308 4.58 13.65 -9.50
CA TYR A 308 3.84 14.82 -9.03
C TYR A 308 4.75 16.00 -8.70
N PHE A 309 6.07 15.85 -8.88
CA PHE A 309 7.04 16.86 -8.50
C PHE A 309 6.81 18.24 -9.16
N PRO A 310 6.46 18.35 -10.46
CA PRO A 310 6.18 19.65 -11.07
C PRO A 310 5.04 20.40 -10.37
N GLN A 311 3.96 19.71 -10.00
CA GLN A 311 2.84 20.30 -9.29
C GLN A 311 3.23 20.74 -7.88
N LEU A 312 3.98 19.90 -7.16
CA LEU A 312 4.47 20.23 -5.81
C LEU A 312 5.42 21.43 -5.80
N ALA A 313 6.35 21.47 -6.76
CA ALA A 313 7.30 22.56 -6.90
C ALA A 313 6.58 23.89 -7.21
N GLY A 314 5.62 23.87 -8.14
CA GLY A 314 4.82 25.05 -8.47
C GLY A 314 3.98 25.56 -7.30
N ILE A 315 3.31 24.67 -6.55
CA ILE A 315 2.55 25.06 -5.34
C ILE A 315 3.46 25.69 -4.28
N ALA A 316 4.65 25.13 -4.06
CA ALA A 316 5.58 25.64 -3.06
C ALA A 316 6.21 26.99 -3.45
N ALA A 317 6.48 27.17 -4.75
CA ALA A 317 7.02 28.39 -5.34
C ALA A 317 6.00 29.54 -5.38
N ALA A 318 4.74 29.26 -5.72
CA ALA A 318 3.68 30.27 -5.77
C ALA A 318 3.43 30.99 -4.43
N ALA A 319 3.79 30.38 -3.30
CA ALA A 319 3.73 31.05 -1.99
C ALA A 319 5.02 31.75 -1.58
N ALA A 320 6.10 31.63 -2.36
CA ALA A 320 7.40 32.24 -2.06
C ALA A 320 7.51 33.60 -2.75
N ASN A 321 6.89 33.75 -3.92
CA ASN A 321 6.85 34.97 -4.71
C ASN A 321 5.40 35.28 -5.07
N GLU A 322 4.91 36.49 -4.74
CA GLU A 322 3.58 36.96 -5.19
C GLU A 322 3.49 37.08 -6.72
N GLU A 323 4.61 37.29 -7.41
CA GLU A 323 4.67 37.33 -8.88
C GLU A 323 4.50 35.95 -9.54
N ASP A 324 4.84 34.87 -8.84
CA ASP A 324 4.65 33.47 -9.30
C ASP A 324 3.26 32.92 -8.92
N ALA A 325 2.37 33.75 -8.37
CA ALA A 325 0.99 33.40 -8.02
C ALA A 325 0.12 32.99 -9.23
N THR A 326 0.66 33.06 -10.45
CA THR A 326 0.01 32.60 -11.68
C THR A 326 -0.03 31.06 -11.81
N PHE A 327 0.79 30.33 -11.04
CA PHE A 327 0.73 28.87 -11.03
C PHE A 327 -0.48 28.36 -10.24
N HIS A 328 -1.55 28.03 -10.98
CA HIS A 328 -2.71 27.32 -10.44
C HIS A 328 -2.74 25.88 -10.99
N PRO A 329 -2.38 24.87 -10.18
CA PRO A 329 -2.29 23.48 -10.65
C PRO A 329 -3.65 22.84 -10.99
N GLY A 330 -4.77 23.57 -10.76
CA GLY A 330 -6.13 23.07 -10.95
C GLY A 330 -6.53 22.03 -9.91
N ALA A 331 -7.79 21.62 -9.93
CA ALA A 331 -8.26 20.53 -9.08
C ALA A 331 -7.57 19.20 -9.47
N PRO A 332 -7.26 18.31 -8.51
CA PRO A 332 -7.46 18.40 -7.06
C PRO A 332 -6.30 19.06 -6.26
N TRP A 333 -5.32 19.66 -6.93
CA TRP A 333 -4.13 20.22 -6.25
C TRP A 333 -4.39 21.52 -5.49
N ASP A 334 -5.50 22.19 -5.77
CA ASP A 334 -6.05 23.30 -5.00
C ASP A 334 -6.35 22.92 -3.53
N LEU A 335 -6.49 21.63 -3.24
CA LEU A 335 -6.67 21.11 -1.88
C LEU A 335 -5.37 21.07 -1.05
N VAL A 336 -4.22 21.42 -1.63
CA VAL A 336 -2.91 21.37 -0.97
C VAL A 336 -2.42 22.79 -0.69
N SER A 337 -2.28 23.13 0.60
CA SER A 337 -1.70 24.43 0.96
C SER A 337 -0.20 24.48 0.63
N ALA A 338 0.30 25.66 0.29
CA ALA A 338 1.72 25.81 0.00
C ALA A 338 2.62 25.51 1.21
N GLN A 339 2.16 25.81 2.43
CA GLN A 339 2.86 25.41 3.65
C GLN A 339 2.95 23.89 3.77
N THR A 340 1.84 23.18 3.53
CA THR A 340 1.81 21.71 3.54
C THR A 340 2.78 21.13 2.50
N ALA A 341 2.75 21.64 1.26
CA ALA A 341 3.64 21.20 0.19
C ALA A 341 5.12 21.40 0.57
N ARG A 342 5.50 22.57 1.10
CA ARG A 342 6.87 22.84 1.56
C ARG A 342 7.29 21.91 2.68
N GLN A 343 6.45 21.75 3.71
CA GLN A 343 6.76 20.89 4.84
C GLN A 343 6.93 19.43 4.40
N PHE A 344 6.06 18.95 3.50
CA PHE A 344 6.17 17.62 2.94
C PHE A 344 7.45 17.45 2.12
N MET A 345 7.75 18.36 1.20
CA MET A 345 8.98 18.30 0.39
C MET A 345 10.26 18.35 1.24
N ALA A 346 10.29 19.19 2.29
CA ALA A 346 11.41 19.26 3.22
C ALA A 346 11.64 17.91 3.93
N ARG A 347 10.55 17.21 4.31
CA ARG A 347 10.61 15.87 4.93
C ARG A 347 11.06 14.79 3.95
N LEU A 348 10.64 14.86 2.68
CA LEU A 348 11.13 13.96 1.63
C LEU A 348 12.63 14.16 1.35
N ALA A 349 13.09 15.41 1.29
CA ALA A 349 14.49 15.75 1.00
C ALA A 349 15.46 15.25 2.09
N ALA A 350 15.04 15.29 3.36
CA ALA A 350 15.80 14.70 4.47
C ALA A 350 16.09 13.20 4.26
N THR A 351 15.16 12.47 3.63
CA THR A 351 15.29 11.04 3.31
C THR A 351 16.23 10.78 2.15
N ALA A 352 16.11 11.56 1.07
CA ALA A 352 17.00 11.44 -0.08
C ALA A 352 18.46 11.68 0.33
N THR A 353 18.69 12.66 1.21
CA THR A 353 20.01 12.94 1.79
C THR A 353 20.53 11.77 2.62
N THR A 354 19.67 11.16 3.45
CA THR A 354 20.04 10.01 4.29
C THR A 354 20.33 8.76 3.46
N LEU A 355 19.52 8.47 2.43
CA LEU A 355 19.73 7.36 1.49
C LEU A 355 21.03 7.54 0.69
N ALA A 356 21.30 8.75 0.20
CA ALA A 356 22.54 9.07 -0.52
C ALA A 356 23.78 8.90 0.39
N LEU A 357 23.70 9.35 1.65
CA LEU A 357 24.77 9.17 2.64
C LEU A 357 24.97 7.69 3.00
N ALA A 358 23.90 6.93 3.24
CA ALA A 358 23.99 5.50 3.55
C ALA A 358 24.57 4.69 2.39
N THR A 359 24.18 5.01 1.15
CA THR A 359 24.73 4.37 -0.06
C THR A 359 26.21 4.69 -0.23
N SER A 360 26.60 5.95 0.02
CA SER A 360 28.02 6.38 -0.03
C SER A 360 28.86 5.69 1.05
N LEU A 361 28.35 5.55 2.27
CA LEU A 361 29.04 4.84 3.36
C LEU A 361 29.18 3.34 3.10
N THR A 362 28.17 2.72 2.48
CA THR A 362 28.21 1.30 2.09
C THR A 362 29.20 1.07 0.95
N ALA A 363 29.30 2.00 -0.01
CA ALA A 363 30.32 1.98 -1.05
C ALA A 363 31.75 2.18 -0.50
N CYS A 364 31.92 3.00 0.54
CA CYS A 364 33.23 3.20 1.18
C CYS A 364 33.70 2.04 2.07
N ASN A 365 32.77 1.20 2.56
CA ASN A 365 33.09 0.06 3.43
C ASN A 365 33.20 -1.28 2.68
N GLY A 366 32.99 -1.30 1.36
CA GLY A 366 33.24 -2.45 0.52
C GLY A 366 34.71 -2.55 0.11
N THR A 367 35.35 -3.69 0.43
CA THR A 367 36.73 -4.15 0.14
C THR A 367 37.89 -3.49 0.90
N PRO A 368 38.58 -4.23 1.80
CA PRO A 368 39.93 -3.92 2.24
C PRO A 368 40.92 -4.62 1.31
N GLU A 369 41.38 -3.96 0.23
CA GLU A 369 42.53 -4.47 -0.51
C GLU A 369 43.46 -3.35 -1.04
N ALA A 370 44.74 -3.55 -0.75
CA ALA A 370 45.95 -2.93 -1.28
C ALA A 370 46.29 -1.47 -0.93
N LYS A 371 47.38 -1.34 -0.16
CA LYS A 371 48.21 -0.14 0.07
C LYS A 371 48.51 0.61 -1.24
N ALA A 372 48.11 1.88 -1.31
CA ALA A 372 48.79 2.89 -2.11
C ALA A 372 48.65 4.29 -1.47
N THR A 373 49.76 5.00 -1.48
CA THR A 373 50.07 6.33 -0.90
C THR A 373 49.05 7.42 -1.29
N PRO A 374 48.73 8.39 -0.41
CA PRO A 374 47.69 9.37 -0.69
C PRO A 374 48.20 10.46 -1.66
N THR A 375 47.52 10.59 -2.80
CA THR A 375 47.56 11.81 -3.61
C THR A 375 46.15 12.41 -3.56
N PRO A 376 45.97 13.72 -3.30
CA PRO A 376 44.64 14.32 -3.26
C PRO A 376 44.10 14.44 -4.69
N ARG A 377 43.33 13.44 -5.14
CA ARG A 377 42.46 13.58 -6.31
C ARG A 377 41.02 13.73 -5.82
N ALA A 378 40.45 14.90 -6.10
CA ALA A 378 39.02 15.12 -6.04
C ALA A 378 38.33 14.06 -6.89
N SER A 379 37.71 13.08 -6.24
CA SER A 379 36.95 12.03 -6.91
C SER A 379 35.58 12.59 -7.22
N THR A 380 35.36 12.96 -8.47
CA THR A 380 34.05 13.36 -8.98
C THR A 380 33.17 12.11 -8.99
N LEU A 381 32.17 12.07 -8.10
CA LEU A 381 31.23 10.96 -7.98
C LEU A 381 30.20 11.02 -9.13
N ALA A 382 30.63 10.68 -10.35
CA ALA A 382 29.74 10.52 -11.49
C ALA A 382 29.17 9.10 -11.45
N GLY A 383 27.98 8.90 -10.87
CA GLY A 383 27.37 7.56 -10.90
C GLY A 383 25.99 7.37 -10.28
N ALA A 384 25.48 8.27 -9.44
CA ALA A 384 24.21 8.02 -8.71
C ALA A 384 23.11 9.08 -8.93
N THR A 385 23.21 9.89 -9.98
CA THR A 385 22.16 10.88 -10.31
C THR A 385 21.64 10.61 -11.71
N GLN A 386 20.60 9.76 -11.81
CA GLN A 386 19.82 9.70 -13.04
C GLN A 386 19.01 11.00 -13.14
N VAL A 387 19.35 11.79 -14.16
CA VAL A 387 18.67 13.02 -14.56
C VAL A 387 17.33 12.64 -15.19
N LEU A 388 16.22 13.09 -14.61
CA LEU A 388 14.94 13.21 -15.31
C LEU A 388 14.82 14.67 -15.78
N SER A 389 15.04 14.87 -17.08
CA SER A 389 14.65 16.08 -17.80
C SER A 389 13.89 15.62 -19.03
N THR A 390 12.61 15.98 -19.14
CA THR A 390 11.78 15.70 -20.34
C THR A 390 11.61 16.93 -21.22
N ASP A 391 12.19 18.07 -20.81
CA ASP A 391 11.84 19.38 -21.33
C ASP A 391 13.00 20.39 -21.30
N GLY A 392 14.23 19.94 -21.01
CA GLY A 392 15.46 20.67 -21.35
C GLY A 392 15.74 21.98 -20.61
N GLN A 393 14.91 22.41 -19.66
CA GLN A 393 15.08 23.71 -18.99
C GLN A 393 15.50 23.66 -17.51
N THR A 394 15.69 22.48 -16.91
CA THR A 394 16.22 22.39 -15.54
C THR A 394 17.31 21.34 -15.45
N ILE A 395 18.54 21.79 -15.17
CA ILE A 395 19.67 20.91 -14.85
C ILE A 395 20.01 21.10 -13.37
N ILE A 396 19.70 20.13 -12.52
CA ILE A 396 20.28 20.06 -11.18
C ILE A 396 21.70 19.49 -11.34
N ARG A 397 22.73 20.33 -11.30
CA ARG A 397 24.13 19.89 -11.37
C ARG A 397 24.69 19.60 -9.97
N GLY A 398 24.46 18.38 -9.51
CA GLY A 398 25.30 17.72 -8.50
C GLY A 398 25.14 18.22 -7.06
N ILE A 399 25.51 17.34 -6.13
CA ILE A 399 25.68 17.66 -4.71
C ILE A 399 27.18 17.87 -4.51
N LYS A 400 27.60 19.09 -4.14
CA LYS A 400 29.00 19.37 -3.77
C LYS A 400 29.13 19.20 -2.26
N LEU A 401 29.90 18.21 -1.83
CA LEU A 401 30.28 18.02 -0.42
C LEU A 401 31.66 18.66 -0.23
N GLU A 402 31.71 19.78 0.49
CA GLU A 402 32.98 20.38 0.90
C GLU A 402 33.28 19.99 2.36
N PRO A 403 34.47 19.46 2.66
CA PRO A 403 34.90 19.28 4.04
C PRO A 403 35.19 20.64 4.67
N ASP A 404 34.61 20.92 5.84
CA ASP A 404 35.04 22.06 6.65
C ASP A 404 36.53 21.91 7.01
N LYS A 405 37.25 23.03 7.05
CA LYS A 405 38.64 23.08 7.49
C LYS A 405 38.76 22.44 8.88
N ILE A 406 39.67 21.47 8.99
CA ILE A 406 40.08 20.90 10.28
C ILE A 406 40.88 21.98 10.99
N ASP A 407 40.31 22.57 12.05
CA ASP A 407 41.09 23.38 12.99
C ASP A 407 41.92 22.44 13.86
N ASP A 408 43.21 22.32 13.53
CA ASP A 408 44.23 21.57 14.27
C ASP A 408 44.62 22.32 15.56
N ARG A 409 43.68 22.45 16.50
CA ARG A 409 43.98 22.86 17.88
C ARG A 409 43.17 22.05 18.89
N THR A 410 43.61 20.81 19.10
CA THR A 410 43.37 20.12 20.37
C THR A 410 44.72 19.83 21.01
N SER A 411 45.04 20.60 22.06
CA SER A 411 46.14 20.30 22.96
C SER A 411 45.87 18.98 23.67
N VAL A 412 46.87 18.12 23.66
CA VAL A 412 46.90 16.88 24.44
C VAL A 412 47.03 17.27 25.91
N ASP A 413 46.06 16.88 26.73
CA ASP A 413 46.30 16.65 28.14
C ASP A 413 45.77 15.27 28.51
N ASP A 414 46.67 14.50 29.10
CA ASP A 414 46.62 13.06 29.26
C ASP A 414 46.05 12.76 30.66
N THR A 415 44.96 11.98 30.73
CA THR A 415 44.79 10.91 31.73
C THR A 415 43.42 10.22 31.62
N ARG A 416 43.47 8.87 31.55
CA ARG A 416 42.43 7.85 31.76
C ARG A 416 41.61 7.37 30.55
N GLY A 417 42.12 6.28 29.95
CA GLY A 417 41.39 5.04 29.65
C GLY A 417 39.97 5.12 29.07
N CYS A 418 39.87 5.37 27.75
CA CYS A 418 38.77 4.96 26.86
C CYS A 418 39.34 4.84 25.43
N PRO A 419 38.77 3.99 24.54
CA PRO A 419 39.25 3.87 23.17
C PRO A 419 39.05 5.18 22.38
N PRO A 420 39.93 5.51 21.42
CA PRO A 420 39.92 6.80 20.73
C PRO A 420 38.65 7.02 19.92
N GLY A 421 38.09 8.22 20.07
CA GLY A 421 36.81 8.64 19.53
C GLY A 421 36.76 8.68 18.00
N THR A 422 35.59 8.35 17.48
CA THR A 422 35.20 8.63 16.10
C THR A 422 35.21 10.14 15.86
N ALA A 423 36.10 10.61 15.00
CA ALA A 423 36.11 12.00 14.53
C ALA A 423 34.76 12.31 13.84
N ARG A 424 33.94 13.18 14.45
CA ARG A 424 32.73 13.71 13.81
C ARG A 424 33.14 14.71 12.74
N ARG A 425 33.07 14.30 11.47
CA ARG A 425 33.17 15.24 10.33
C ARG A 425 31.84 15.96 10.15
N ARG A 426 31.85 17.30 10.12
CA ARG A 426 30.73 18.10 9.61
C ARG A 426 30.91 18.26 8.11
N TYR A 427 29.80 18.18 7.38
CA TYR A 427 29.74 18.52 5.96
C TYR A 427 28.71 19.63 5.80
N THR A 428 29.08 20.66 5.04
CA THR A 428 28.16 21.73 4.65
C THR A 428 27.59 21.37 3.27
N LEU A 429 26.27 21.44 3.14
CA LEU A 429 25.56 21.09 1.92
C LEU A 429 25.01 22.36 1.27
N THR A 430 25.45 22.64 0.04
CA THR A 430 25.04 23.83 -0.72
C THR A 430 24.22 23.40 -1.94
N TYR A 431 23.01 23.93 -2.06
CA TYR A 431 22.17 23.73 -3.25
C TYR A 431 22.35 24.93 -4.19
N GLU A 432 22.86 24.69 -5.41
CA GLU A 432 22.80 25.69 -6.48
C GLU A 432 21.63 25.36 -7.41
N ALA A 433 20.60 26.20 -7.38
CA ALA A 433 19.56 26.23 -8.41
C ALA A 433 19.92 27.34 -9.41
N MET A 434 20.18 26.98 -10.66
CA MET A 434 20.41 27.94 -11.73
C MET A 434 19.17 27.97 -12.63
N ILE A 435 18.35 29.00 -12.51
CA ILE A 435 17.27 29.28 -13.47
C ILE A 435 17.91 30.07 -14.62
N ARG A 436 18.00 29.47 -15.80
CA ARG A 436 18.32 30.23 -17.03
C ARG A 436 17.05 30.92 -17.49
N GLY A 437 16.92 32.21 -17.20
CA GLY A 437 15.96 33.08 -17.87
C GLY A 437 16.47 33.41 -19.27
N ASP A 438 15.84 32.86 -20.32
CA ASP A 438 15.98 33.40 -21.67
C ASP A 438 15.14 34.68 -21.76
N ILE A 439 15.75 35.82 -21.44
CA ILE A 439 15.23 37.12 -21.84
C ILE A 439 15.61 37.31 -23.32
N ARG A 440 14.67 37.03 -24.23
CA ARG A 440 14.70 37.62 -25.58
C ARG A 440 14.04 38.99 -25.52
N SER A 441 14.85 40.01 -25.30
CA SER A 441 14.49 41.40 -25.57
C SER A 441 14.59 41.65 -27.08
N ASP A 442 13.47 41.55 -27.79
CA ASP A 442 13.36 42.11 -29.15
C ASP A 442 13.14 43.62 -29.04
N PHE A 443 14.24 44.36 -28.92
CA PHE A 443 14.26 45.80 -29.19
C PHE A 443 14.23 46.01 -30.71
N ALA A 444 13.09 46.41 -31.25
CA ALA A 444 12.96 46.85 -32.63
C ALA A 444 12.47 48.31 -32.69
N GLY A 445 13.34 49.19 -33.20
CA GLY A 445 12.95 50.30 -34.07
C GLY A 445 12.46 51.59 -33.41
N ALA A 446 13.39 52.52 -33.15
CA ALA A 446 13.06 53.95 -33.17
C ALA A 446 12.84 54.41 -34.62
N PRO A 447 11.78 55.18 -34.94
CA PRO A 447 11.69 55.88 -36.21
C PRO A 447 12.36 57.27 -36.14
N PRO A 448 12.77 57.84 -37.29
CA PRO A 448 13.66 58.99 -37.35
C PRO A 448 12.94 60.31 -37.07
N ARG A 449 13.73 61.26 -36.57
CA ARG A 449 13.41 62.68 -36.50
C ARG A 449 13.25 63.24 -37.92
N ASP A 450 12.08 63.79 -38.23
CA ASP A 450 11.92 64.77 -39.31
C ASP A 450 11.71 66.17 -38.74
N ARG A 451 12.32 67.13 -39.43
CA ARG A 451 12.40 68.56 -39.13
C ARG A 451 11.25 69.32 -39.80
N GLY A 452 10.59 70.19 -39.04
CA GLY A 452 9.95 71.46 -39.46
C GLY A 452 8.73 71.37 -40.39
N PRO A 453 7.95 72.46 -40.59
CA PRO A 453 8.17 73.86 -40.19
C PRO A 453 7.56 74.29 -38.84
#